data_AF-A0A9P4LV83-F1
#
_entry.id   AF-A0A9P4LV83-F1
#
_cell.length_a   1.000
_cell.length_b   1.000
_cell.length_c   1.000
_cell.angle_alpha   90.00
_cell.angle_beta   90.00
_cell.angle_gamma   90.00
#
_symmetry.space_group_name_H-M   'P 1'
#
loop_
_entity.id
_entity.type
_entity.pdbx_description
1 polymer ?
#
loop_
_entity_poly.entity_id
_entity_poly.type
_entity_poly.pdbx_seq_one_letter_code
_entity_poly.pdbx_strand_id
1 'polypeptide(L)'
;GSRMAYNFEHAALYPPITKQSLSELDIASIINNPKLRHDVNFDRELHFRPNFDGAKGKMKLKNAEEYWSALAAELELYAVLFDDSRFSDVCSEASKVTVLRVARKRIPLMFDTIRDIIRNLVPECDQARVEEQLDTPMLMQQIERGVCDLASIASWLSHLLKAHCAPVRDEWVDKMVEQIDTGTRNASGRMMVNGLRELLGILEAMKLDVANHQIRHLRALLIEDTVNFEQKYHLERISRRRILVDRSQHWYALQEVDQQDLDSNPKCKDPGSRVLIQGLLSLLTSGDRHRPFPETFYLDFERLRVLRAEFRDQVYLRMCSETFTSIIRRLGHKDSVSAHTQKTLRETIYALVPINENSGSSSIQHWLVNVDNIAVELVRRALFLCGQATEYDGELVQVVSTQLRRLISMDNGQEFADYARPLKDTLATLVLGSAGSCASLSPVDIFNALIMPTSASSPRTGIISPDLAAGVSKEIPEENYLTDIARRITHIAVVHWRIWGPIVY
;
A
#
# COMPACT_ATOMS: atom_id res chain seq x y z
N GLY A 1 25.21 -6.40 -31.05
CA GLY A 1 23.95 -6.96 -31.60
C GLY A 1 22.92 -5.86 -31.83
N SER A 2 21.93 -6.07 -32.70
CA SER A 2 20.96 -5.04 -33.15
C SER A 2 20.17 -4.38 -32.00
N ARG A 3 19.68 -5.17 -31.05
CA ARG A 3 18.95 -4.65 -29.87
C ARG A 3 19.81 -3.74 -28.99
N MET A 4 21.09 -4.07 -28.84
CA MET A 4 22.02 -3.32 -27.99
C MET A 4 22.40 -1.99 -28.64
N ALA A 5 22.59 -1.97 -29.96
CA ALA A 5 22.80 -0.75 -30.73
C ALA A 5 21.55 0.16 -30.68
N TYR A 6 20.36 -0.41 -30.84
CA TYR A 6 19.09 0.33 -30.70
C TYR A 6 18.98 1.00 -29.33
N ASN A 7 19.24 0.25 -28.25
CA ASN A 7 19.20 0.76 -26.88
C ASN A 7 20.26 1.84 -26.65
N PHE A 8 21.48 1.67 -27.18
CA PHE A 8 22.53 2.69 -27.09
C PHE A 8 22.09 4.05 -27.63
N GLU A 9 21.37 4.04 -28.76
CA GLU A 9 20.88 5.25 -29.42
C GLU A 9 19.63 5.84 -28.74
N HIS A 10 18.67 5.02 -28.33
CA HIS A 10 17.33 5.47 -27.94
C HIS A 10 17.02 5.43 -26.45
N ALA A 11 17.76 4.65 -25.64
CA ALA A 11 17.48 4.54 -24.21
C ALA A 11 17.78 5.87 -23.48
N ALA A 12 17.19 6.06 -22.31
CA ALA A 12 17.40 7.23 -21.47
C ALA A 12 18.91 7.50 -21.20
N LEU A 13 19.27 8.76 -21.00
CA LEU A 13 20.65 9.18 -20.71
C LEU A 13 20.99 9.07 -19.21
N TYR A 14 20.01 9.28 -18.34
CA TYR A 14 20.17 9.19 -16.89
C TYR A 14 19.83 7.79 -16.38
N PRO A 15 20.51 7.33 -15.31
CA PRO A 15 20.18 6.05 -14.69
C PRO A 15 18.75 6.02 -14.11
N PRO A 16 18.19 4.82 -13.89
CA PRO A 16 16.81 4.67 -13.42
C PRO A 16 16.58 5.17 -11.98
N ILE A 17 17.66 5.33 -11.21
CA ILE A 17 17.65 5.87 -9.85
C ILE A 17 18.56 7.10 -9.86
N THR A 18 17.99 8.26 -9.52
CA THR A 18 18.68 9.54 -9.45
C THR A 18 18.38 10.24 -8.13
N LYS A 19 19.18 11.24 -7.76
CA LYS A 19 18.86 12.12 -6.63
C LYS A 19 17.46 12.73 -6.77
N GLN A 20 17.07 13.12 -7.99
CA GLN A 20 15.74 13.66 -8.25
C GLN A 20 14.64 12.61 -8.03
N SER A 21 14.81 11.38 -8.51
CA SER A 21 13.81 10.32 -8.29
C SER A 21 13.64 9.94 -6.81
N LEU A 22 14.65 10.23 -6.00
CA LEU A 22 14.67 9.99 -4.55
C LEU A 22 14.26 11.22 -3.73
N SER A 23 14.05 12.39 -4.35
CA SER A 23 13.76 13.64 -3.64
C SER A 23 12.40 13.65 -2.92
N GLU A 24 11.45 12.81 -3.34
CA GLU A 24 10.18 12.62 -2.62
C GLU A 24 10.39 11.99 -1.23
N LEU A 25 11.54 11.34 -1.01
CA LEU A 25 11.94 10.73 0.27
C LEU A 25 12.71 11.71 1.17
N ASP A 26 12.92 12.95 0.75
CA ASP A 26 13.55 13.98 1.58
C ASP A 26 12.61 14.43 2.70
N ILE A 27 13.18 14.81 3.85
CA ILE A 27 12.43 15.23 5.03
C ILE A 27 11.45 16.39 4.73
N ALA A 28 11.85 17.35 3.90
CA ALA A 28 10.99 18.47 3.51
C ALA A 28 9.81 18.01 2.65
N SER A 29 10.02 17.04 1.76
CA SER A 29 8.97 16.44 0.92
C SER A 29 8.00 15.63 1.78
N ILE A 30 8.52 14.84 2.72
CA ILE A 30 7.74 14.06 3.71
C ILE A 30 6.84 14.99 4.55
N ILE A 31 7.42 16.05 5.13
CA ILE A 31 6.73 16.99 6.01
C ILE A 31 5.67 17.80 5.25
N ASN A 32 5.84 18.08 3.97
CA ASN A 32 4.87 18.90 3.22
C ASN A 32 3.88 18.07 2.39
N ASN A 33 3.96 16.74 2.44
CA ASN A 33 3.07 15.89 1.68
C ASN A 33 1.71 15.72 2.40
N PRO A 34 0.61 16.27 1.86
CA PRO A 34 -0.70 16.24 2.52
C PRO A 34 -1.27 14.82 2.60
N LYS A 35 -1.04 14.00 1.57
CA LYS A 35 -1.53 12.61 1.57
C LYS A 35 -0.78 11.78 2.60
N LEU A 36 0.54 11.92 2.68
CA LEU A 36 1.34 11.21 3.67
C LEU A 36 0.92 11.59 5.10
N ARG A 37 0.77 12.89 5.38
CA ARG A 37 0.32 13.35 6.71
C ARG A 37 -1.03 12.78 7.09
N HIS A 38 -1.98 12.80 6.16
CA HIS A 38 -3.27 12.19 6.36
C HIS A 38 -3.15 10.68 6.63
N ASP A 39 -2.41 9.96 5.79
CA ASP A 39 -2.25 8.50 5.88
C ASP A 39 -1.54 8.04 7.16
N VAL A 40 -0.61 8.85 7.70
CA VAL A 40 0.06 8.59 8.99
C VAL A 40 -0.94 8.49 10.15
N ASN A 41 -2.10 9.13 10.05
CA ASN A 41 -3.15 9.02 11.06
C ASN A 41 -3.86 7.66 11.05
N PHE A 42 -3.73 6.85 10.00
CA PHE A 42 -4.50 5.61 9.86
C PHE A 42 -3.65 4.34 9.76
N ASP A 43 -2.33 4.48 9.61
CA ASP A 43 -1.43 3.35 9.41
C ASP A 43 -0.18 3.45 10.31
N ARG A 44 -0.11 2.55 11.29
CA ARG A 44 1.02 2.42 12.22
C ARG A 44 2.24 1.78 11.56
N GLU A 45 2.06 1.06 10.47
CA GLU A 45 3.12 0.41 9.71
C GLU A 45 3.50 1.19 8.45
N LEU A 46 2.99 2.43 8.27
CA LEU A 46 3.30 3.24 7.11
C LEU A 46 4.82 3.37 6.91
N HIS A 47 5.29 2.87 5.78
CA HIS A 47 6.68 2.94 5.35
C HIS A 47 6.74 3.06 3.82
N PHE A 48 7.76 3.76 3.33
CA PHE A 48 8.12 3.77 1.93
C PHE A 48 8.68 2.42 1.51
N ARG A 49 8.23 1.96 0.34
CA ARG A 49 8.71 0.77 -0.35
C ARG A 49 8.87 1.05 -1.85
N PRO A 50 9.76 0.35 -2.56
CA PRO A 50 9.83 0.45 -4.01
C PRO A 50 8.48 0.09 -4.64
N ASN A 51 7.98 0.93 -5.54
CA ASN A 51 6.71 0.69 -6.22
C ASN A 51 6.95 0.08 -7.61
N PHE A 52 6.71 -1.23 -7.73
CA PHE A 52 6.77 -1.96 -8.99
C PHE A 52 5.38 -2.34 -9.54
N ASP A 53 4.32 -1.86 -8.91
CA ASP A 53 2.96 -2.29 -9.21
C ASP A 53 2.36 -1.58 -10.44
N GLY A 54 1.45 -2.29 -11.10
CA GLY A 54 0.66 -1.77 -12.22
C GLY A 54 1.45 -1.48 -13.50
N ALA A 55 0.80 -0.79 -14.43
CA ALA A 55 1.39 -0.47 -15.74
C ALA A 55 2.61 0.47 -15.62
N LYS A 56 2.58 1.41 -14.66
CA LYS A 56 3.68 2.35 -14.42
C LYS A 56 4.94 1.64 -13.90
N GLY A 57 4.80 0.73 -12.94
CA GLY A 57 5.93 -0.05 -12.41
C GLY A 57 6.57 -0.93 -13.50
N LYS A 58 5.75 -1.62 -14.30
CA LYS A 58 6.22 -2.41 -15.46
C LYS A 58 6.98 -1.54 -16.48
N MET A 59 6.50 -0.33 -16.75
CA MET A 59 7.17 0.59 -17.66
C MET A 59 8.49 1.12 -17.09
N LYS A 60 8.55 1.44 -15.78
CA LYS A 60 9.80 1.82 -15.09
C LYS A 60 10.84 0.70 -15.20
N LEU A 61 10.45 -0.55 -14.97
CA LEU A 61 11.34 -1.70 -15.09
C LEU A 61 11.86 -1.88 -16.52
N LYS A 62 10.98 -1.79 -17.52
CA LYS A 62 11.37 -1.87 -18.93
C LYS A 62 12.41 -0.79 -19.30
N ASN A 63 12.15 0.47 -18.93
CA ASN A 63 13.07 1.57 -19.22
C ASN A 63 14.42 1.39 -18.51
N ALA A 64 14.43 0.84 -17.30
CA ALA A 64 15.66 0.51 -16.58
C ALA A 64 16.46 -0.56 -17.34
N GLU A 65 15.83 -1.64 -17.80
CA GLU A 65 16.51 -2.68 -18.59
C GLU A 65 17.08 -2.16 -19.92
N GLU A 66 16.37 -1.26 -20.60
CA GLU A 66 16.88 -0.58 -21.80
C GLU A 66 18.10 0.29 -21.48
N TYR A 67 18.07 1.04 -20.38
CA TYR A 67 19.21 1.82 -19.89
C TYR A 67 20.44 0.94 -19.60
N TRP A 68 20.26 -0.15 -18.85
CA TRP A 68 21.36 -1.06 -18.50
C TRP A 68 21.98 -1.71 -19.76
N SER A 69 21.13 -2.11 -20.70
CA SER A 69 21.58 -2.64 -21.99
C SER A 69 22.35 -1.60 -22.81
N ALA A 70 21.98 -0.32 -22.74
CA ALA A 70 22.65 0.77 -23.42
C ALA A 70 24.01 1.10 -22.79
N LEU A 71 24.09 1.09 -21.46
CA LEU A 71 25.33 1.29 -20.71
C LEU A 71 26.34 0.17 -20.97
N ALA A 72 25.87 -1.09 -21.07
CA ALA A 72 26.73 -2.21 -21.44
C ALA A 72 27.32 -2.02 -22.84
N ALA A 73 26.53 -1.50 -23.79
CA ALA A 73 26.99 -1.17 -25.14
C ALA A 73 28.10 -0.12 -25.13
N GLU A 74 27.94 0.92 -24.29
CA GLU A 74 28.90 2.01 -24.14
C GLU A 74 30.24 1.50 -23.56
N LEU A 75 30.18 0.63 -22.54
CA LEU A 75 31.38 0.00 -21.96
C LEU A 75 32.07 -0.97 -22.93
N GLU A 76 31.32 -1.76 -23.69
CA GLU A 76 31.90 -2.61 -24.76
C GLU A 76 32.58 -1.76 -25.84
N LEU A 77 31.99 -0.61 -26.20
CA LEU A 77 32.59 0.33 -27.15
C LEU A 77 33.88 0.96 -26.59
N TYR A 78 33.91 1.32 -25.32
CA TYR A 78 35.12 1.83 -24.65
C TYR A 78 36.24 0.80 -24.65
N ALA A 79 35.93 -0.46 -24.35
CA ALA A 79 36.92 -1.54 -24.39
C ALA A 79 37.57 -1.70 -25.78
N VAL A 80 36.82 -1.44 -26.86
CA VAL A 80 37.36 -1.45 -28.24
C VAL A 80 38.14 -0.19 -28.56
N LEU A 81 37.67 0.99 -28.13
CA LEU A 81 38.28 2.28 -28.46
C LEU A 81 39.61 2.52 -27.75
N PHE A 82 39.77 1.99 -26.54
CA PHE A 82 40.96 2.17 -25.71
C PHE A 82 41.95 0.99 -25.80
N ASP A 83 41.63 -0.06 -26.56
CA ASP A 83 42.57 -1.09 -26.94
C ASP A 83 43.25 -0.69 -28.27
N ASP A 84 44.42 -0.05 -28.17
CA ASP A 84 45.20 0.45 -29.31
C ASP A 84 45.54 -0.65 -30.34
N SER A 85 45.56 -1.92 -29.93
CA SER A 85 45.82 -3.05 -30.82
C SER A 85 44.64 -3.40 -31.74
N ARG A 86 43.40 -3.09 -31.34
CA ARG A 86 42.18 -3.43 -32.08
C ARG A 86 41.63 -2.28 -32.92
N PHE A 87 41.91 -1.04 -32.54
CA PHE A 87 41.32 0.14 -33.20
C PHE A 87 42.18 0.69 -34.35
N SER A 88 43.51 0.52 -34.29
CA SER A 88 44.46 0.99 -35.31
C SER A 88 44.17 0.40 -36.71
N ASP A 89 43.55 -0.78 -36.78
CA ASP A 89 43.20 -1.46 -38.03
C ASP A 89 41.88 -0.96 -38.67
N VAL A 90 41.09 -0.14 -37.96
CA VAL A 90 39.68 0.13 -38.31
C VAL A 90 39.40 1.58 -38.72
N CYS A 91 40.14 2.58 -38.21
CA CYS A 91 39.82 4.00 -38.47
C CYS A 91 40.99 4.96 -38.21
N SER A 92 40.97 6.13 -38.88
CA SER A 92 41.94 7.22 -38.63
C SER A 92 41.81 7.84 -37.23
N GLU A 93 42.88 8.46 -36.72
CA GLU A 93 42.88 9.19 -35.43
C GLU A 93 41.79 10.27 -35.34
N ALA A 94 41.48 10.97 -36.44
CA ALA A 94 40.38 11.95 -36.48
C ALA A 94 39.00 11.31 -36.29
N SER A 95 38.83 10.08 -36.79
CA SER A 95 37.62 9.29 -36.57
C SER A 95 37.53 8.76 -35.13
N LYS A 96 38.65 8.39 -34.50
CA LYS A 96 38.72 7.95 -33.09
C LYS A 96 38.17 9.01 -32.14
N VAL A 97 38.63 10.26 -32.29
CA VAL A 97 38.15 11.40 -31.49
C VAL A 97 36.66 11.65 -31.67
N THR A 98 36.17 11.54 -32.91
CA THR A 98 34.74 11.74 -33.22
C THR A 98 33.88 10.63 -32.60
N VAL A 99 34.30 9.37 -32.71
CA VAL A 99 33.60 8.22 -32.13
C VAL A 99 33.60 8.29 -30.61
N LEU A 100 34.71 8.68 -29.98
CA LEU A 100 34.79 8.89 -28.53
C LEU A 100 33.80 9.95 -28.04
N ARG A 101 33.65 11.05 -28.77
CA ARG A 101 32.68 12.11 -28.43
C ARG A 101 31.24 11.62 -28.50
N VAL A 102 30.92 10.76 -29.47
CA VAL A 102 29.57 10.16 -29.63
C VAL A 102 29.34 9.02 -28.63
N ALA A 103 30.39 8.33 -28.22
CA ALA A 103 30.35 7.23 -27.26
C ALA A 103 30.06 7.73 -25.84
N ARG A 104 30.60 8.89 -25.44
CA ARG A 104 30.35 9.50 -24.13
C ARG A 104 28.91 9.96 -23.97
N LYS A 105 28.08 9.14 -23.32
CA LYS A 105 26.68 9.47 -23.06
C LYS A 105 26.31 9.26 -21.60
N ARG A 106 26.36 8.02 -21.12
CA ARG A 106 25.74 7.63 -19.84
C ARG A 106 26.75 7.50 -18.71
N ILE A 107 27.99 7.11 -19.01
CA ILE A 107 29.00 6.86 -17.97
C ILE A 107 29.31 8.12 -17.13
N PRO A 108 29.52 9.32 -17.71
CA PRO A 108 29.73 10.53 -16.91
C PRO A 108 28.53 10.85 -16.01
N LEU A 109 27.32 10.77 -16.57
CA LEU A 109 26.07 11.03 -15.83
C LEU A 109 25.83 9.99 -14.72
N MET A 110 26.30 8.76 -14.90
CA MET A 110 26.26 7.72 -13.88
C MET A 110 27.14 8.08 -12.68
N PHE A 111 28.40 8.48 -12.91
CA PHE A 111 29.29 8.91 -11.82
C PHE A 111 28.74 10.14 -11.10
N ASP A 112 28.25 11.13 -11.85
CA ASP A 112 27.59 12.31 -11.27
C ASP A 112 26.40 11.91 -10.39
N THR A 113 25.55 11.01 -10.89
CA THR A 113 24.37 10.55 -10.15
C THR A 113 24.75 9.80 -8.88
N ILE A 114 25.73 8.89 -8.94
CA ILE A 114 26.20 8.14 -7.77
C ILE A 114 26.75 9.10 -6.72
N ARG A 115 27.62 10.03 -7.12
CA ARG A 115 28.18 11.06 -6.24
C ARG A 115 27.09 11.88 -5.57
N ASP A 116 26.13 12.37 -6.34
CA ASP A 116 25.05 13.24 -5.86
C ASP A 116 24.12 12.52 -4.86
N ILE A 117 23.85 11.23 -5.09
CA ILE A 117 23.05 10.42 -4.16
C ILE A 117 23.83 10.15 -2.88
N ILE A 118 25.08 9.69 -2.97
CA ILE A 118 25.91 9.37 -1.80
C ILE A 118 26.10 10.62 -0.94
N ARG A 119 26.44 11.77 -1.55
CA ARG A 119 26.61 13.04 -0.83
C ARG A 119 25.37 13.42 -0.03
N ASN A 120 24.17 13.11 -0.52
CA ASN A 120 22.92 13.38 0.17
C ASN A 120 22.59 12.37 1.28
N LEU A 121 23.17 11.18 1.23
CA LEU A 121 22.96 10.11 2.21
C LEU A 121 23.96 10.17 3.37
N VAL A 122 25.20 10.58 3.12
CA VAL A 122 26.27 10.57 4.12
C VAL A 122 26.33 11.87 4.94
N PRO A 123 26.86 11.81 6.18
CA PRO A 123 27.11 13.01 6.98
C PRO A 123 28.10 13.98 6.32
N GLU A 124 28.07 15.24 6.73
CA GLU A 124 28.91 16.33 6.17
C GLU A 124 30.42 16.01 6.18
N CYS A 125 30.91 15.26 7.18
CA CYS A 125 32.31 14.88 7.29
C CYS A 125 32.80 13.98 6.14
N ASP A 126 31.92 13.19 5.53
CA ASP A 126 32.27 12.28 4.43
C ASP A 126 32.06 12.90 3.04
N GLN A 127 31.31 14.02 2.94
CA GLN A 127 30.92 14.60 1.65
C GLN A 127 32.11 15.03 0.80
N ALA A 128 33.11 15.69 1.39
CA ALA A 128 34.31 16.14 0.67
C ALA A 128 35.08 14.96 0.06
N ARG A 129 35.21 13.85 0.80
CA ARG A 129 35.86 12.63 0.32
C ARG A 129 35.08 11.97 -0.82
N VAL A 130 33.75 12.01 -0.76
CA VAL A 130 32.88 11.51 -1.84
C VAL A 130 33.05 12.33 -3.11
N GLU A 131 33.14 13.65 -3.00
CA GLU A 131 33.37 14.54 -4.15
C GLU A 131 34.72 14.32 -4.81
N GLU A 132 35.78 14.13 -4.01
CA GLU A 132 37.13 13.86 -4.51
C GLU A 132 37.24 12.50 -5.21
N GLN A 133 36.73 11.43 -4.57
CA GLN A 133 36.84 10.06 -5.11
C GLN A 133 35.93 9.80 -6.31
N LEU A 134 34.82 10.54 -6.44
CA LEU A 134 33.87 10.45 -7.55
C LEU A 134 33.91 11.70 -8.45
N ASP A 135 35.07 12.33 -8.63
CA ASP A 135 35.27 13.41 -9.60
C ASP A 135 35.11 12.87 -11.03
N THR A 136 33.97 13.17 -11.66
CA THR A 136 33.63 12.65 -12.99
C THR A 136 34.66 13.03 -14.06
N PRO A 137 35.07 14.31 -14.21
CA PRO A 137 36.17 14.67 -15.10
C PRO A 137 37.43 13.82 -14.91
N MET A 138 37.89 13.63 -13.67
CA MET A 138 39.08 12.84 -13.36
C MET A 138 38.89 11.37 -13.72
N LEU A 139 37.76 10.77 -13.33
CA LEU A 139 37.43 9.38 -13.64
C LEU A 139 37.36 9.13 -15.15
N MET A 140 36.72 10.04 -15.90
CA MET A 140 36.68 9.94 -17.36
C MET A 140 38.08 10.02 -17.98
N GLN A 141 38.95 10.92 -17.49
CA GLN A 141 40.33 11.01 -17.94
C GLN A 141 41.12 9.72 -17.65
N GLN A 142 40.92 9.10 -16.49
CA GLN A 142 41.57 7.84 -16.14
C GLN A 142 41.07 6.68 -17.01
N ILE A 143 39.76 6.62 -17.30
CA ILE A 143 39.16 5.60 -18.18
C ILE A 143 39.72 5.72 -19.59
N GLU A 144 39.80 6.94 -20.13
CA GLU A 144 40.32 7.20 -21.48
C GLU A 144 41.80 6.80 -21.65
N ARG A 145 42.56 6.86 -20.57
CA ARG A 145 43.98 6.48 -20.52
C ARG A 145 44.19 5.01 -20.14
N GLY A 146 43.12 4.27 -19.85
CA GLY A 146 43.19 2.87 -19.41
C GLY A 146 43.82 2.67 -18.03
N VAL A 147 43.86 3.71 -17.18
CA VAL A 147 44.49 3.67 -15.84
C VAL A 147 43.47 3.73 -14.69
N CYS A 148 42.16 3.76 -15.00
CA CYS A 148 41.10 3.80 -14.00
C CYS A 148 41.01 2.50 -13.22
N ASP A 149 41.26 2.56 -11.92
CA ASP A 149 41.12 1.41 -11.02
C ASP A 149 39.71 1.36 -10.40
N LEU A 150 38.76 0.80 -11.17
CA LEU A 150 37.39 0.60 -10.71
C LEU A 150 37.29 -0.36 -9.52
N ALA A 151 38.23 -1.29 -9.35
CA ALA A 151 38.22 -2.23 -8.24
C ALA A 151 38.55 -1.51 -6.92
N SER A 152 39.52 -0.59 -6.93
CA SER A 152 39.83 0.26 -5.77
C SER A 152 38.66 1.19 -5.42
N ILE A 153 37.99 1.79 -6.41
CA ILE A 153 36.79 2.61 -6.17
C ILE A 153 35.65 1.77 -5.57
N ALA A 154 35.41 0.57 -6.09
CA ALA A 154 34.39 -0.34 -5.55
C ALA A 154 34.71 -0.78 -4.12
N SER A 155 35.97 -1.05 -3.82
CA SER A 155 36.42 -1.37 -2.46
C SER A 155 36.22 -0.19 -1.50
N TRP A 156 36.60 1.02 -1.90
CA TRP A 156 36.34 2.23 -1.10
C TRP A 156 34.85 2.47 -0.87
N LEU A 157 34.02 2.35 -1.92
CA LEU A 157 32.56 2.43 -1.81
C LEU A 157 32.01 1.38 -0.84
N SER A 158 32.55 0.17 -0.85
CA SER A 158 32.12 -0.88 0.09
C SER A 158 32.36 -0.48 1.54
N HIS A 159 33.54 0.03 1.88
CA HIS A 159 33.82 0.51 3.24
C HIS A 159 32.89 1.67 3.64
N LEU A 160 32.66 2.62 2.74
CA LEU A 160 31.76 3.74 2.99
C LEU A 160 30.31 3.28 3.21
N LEU A 161 29.80 2.41 2.34
CA LEU A 161 28.43 1.91 2.41
C LEU A 161 28.22 1.07 3.66
N LYS A 162 29.11 0.12 3.98
CA LYS A 162 29.01 -0.69 5.20
C LYS A 162 29.07 0.14 6.49
N ALA A 163 29.75 1.29 6.48
CA ALA A 163 29.79 2.19 7.63
C ALA A 163 28.48 2.95 7.87
N HIS A 164 27.69 3.19 6.82
CA HIS A 164 26.47 4.02 6.87
C HIS A 164 25.15 3.25 6.62
N CYS A 165 25.23 2.02 6.11
CA CYS A 165 24.09 1.13 5.86
C CYS A 165 23.67 0.34 7.10
N ALA A 166 22.49 -0.28 7.03
CA ALA A 166 22.13 -1.36 7.93
C ALA A 166 22.96 -2.64 7.61
N PRO A 167 23.44 -3.41 8.61
CA PRO A 167 24.31 -4.58 8.39
C PRO A 167 23.72 -5.65 7.47
N VAL A 168 22.38 -5.74 7.42
CA VAL A 168 21.66 -6.66 6.51
C VAL A 168 21.90 -6.36 5.03
N ARG A 169 22.47 -5.20 4.69
CA ARG A 169 22.80 -4.79 3.32
C ARG A 169 24.22 -5.17 2.90
N ASP A 170 25.07 -5.59 3.82
CA ASP A 170 26.50 -5.85 3.55
C ASP A 170 26.70 -6.94 2.49
N GLU A 171 25.83 -7.96 2.45
CA GLU A 171 25.87 -9.01 1.42
C GLU A 171 25.68 -8.43 0.00
N TRP A 172 24.82 -7.43 -0.16
CA TRP A 172 24.58 -6.79 -1.45
C TRP A 172 25.79 -5.95 -1.85
N VAL A 173 26.42 -5.29 -0.88
CA VAL A 173 27.65 -4.51 -1.08
C VAL A 173 28.80 -5.44 -1.51
N ASP A 174 28.95 -6.61 -0.88
CA ASP A 174 29.99 -7.57 -1.25
C ASP A 174 29.79 -8.11 -2.66
N LYS A 175 28.55 -8.46 -3.01
CA LYS A 175 28.18 -8.88 -4.36
C LYS A 175 28.44 -7.77 -5.40
N MET A 176 28.15 -6.52 -5.07
CA MET A 176 28.47 -5.37 -5.94
C MET A 176 29.98 -5.31 -6.23
N VAL A 177 30.83 -5.42 -5.20
CA VAL A 177 32.29 -5.41 -5.38
C VAL A 177 32.75 -6.59 -6.23
N GLU A 178 32.25 -7.79 -5.95
CA GLU A 178 32.58 -9.00 -6.71
C GLU A 178 32.27 -8.85 -8.20
N GLN A 179 31.10 -8.29 -8.55
CA GLN A 179 30.69 -8.05 -9.94
C GLN A 179 31.58 -7.02 -10.64
N ILE A 180 31.98 -5.95 -9.95
CA ILE A 180 32.86 -4.91 -10.53
C ILE A 180 34.28 -5.45 -10.69
N ASP A 181 34.84 -6.12 -9.69
CA ASP A 181 36.19 -6.71 -9.75
C ASP A 181 36.28 -7.78 -10.85
N THR A 182 35.33 -8.72 -10.88
CA THR A 182 35.29 -9.77 -11.91
C THR A 182 35.05 -9.16 -13.30
N GLY A 183 34.18 -8.15 -13.41
CA GLY A 183 33.93 -7.43 -14.65
C GLY A 183 35.17 -6.71 -15.17
N THR A 184 35.96 -6.12 -14.28
CA THR A 184 37.22 -5.44 -14.62
C THR A 184 38.28 -6.45 -15.09
N ARG A 185 38.48 -7.56 -14.36
CA ARG A 185 39.46 -8.60 -14.70
C ARG A 185 39.17 -9.30 -16.02
N ASN A 186 37.89 -9.55 -16.30
CA ASN A 186 37.46 -10.26 -17.50
C ASN A 186 37.09 -9.31 -18.67
N ALA A 187 37.33 -8.01 -18.54
CA ALA A 187 36.91 -6.97 -19.50
C ALA A 187 35.44 -7.09 -19.93
N SER A 188 34.56 -7.44 -18.98
CA SER A 188 33.14 -7.72 -19.23
C SER A 188 32.28 -6.51 -18.84
N GLY A 189 31.88 -5.72 -19.85
CA GLY A 189 30.98 -4.59 -19.68
C GLY A 189 29.67 -4.96 -18.96
N ARG A 190 29.11 -6.14 -19.25
CA ARG A 190 27.88 -6.62 -18.62
C ARG A 190 28.02 -6.84 -17.11
N MET A 191 29.12 -7.41 -16.64
CA MET A 191 29.34 -7.63 -15.20
C MET A 191 29.55 -6.31 -14.47
N MET A 192 30.28 -5.37 -15.06
CA MET A 192 30.42 -4.01 -14.52
C MET A 192 29.07 -3.30 -14.41
N VAL A 193 28.20 -3.41 -15.43
CA VAL A 193 26.83 -2.89 -15.37
C VAL A 193 26.02 -3.53 -14.25
N ASN A 194 26.13 -4.84 -14.04
CA ASN A 194 25.44 -5.51 -12.93
C ASN A 194 25.91 -4.98 -11.57
N GLY A 195 27.21 -4.74 -11.42
CA GLY A 195 27.77 -4.09 -10.23
C GLY A 195 27.21 -2.68 -10.00
N LEU A 196 27.19 -1.84 -11.03
CA LEU A 196 26.60 -0.48 -10.96
C LEU A 196 25.09 -0.50 -10.69
N ARG A 197 24.38 -1.51 -11.21
CA ARG A 197 22.96 -1.74 -10.92
C ARG A 197 22.75 -2.10 -9.45
N GLU A 198 23.55 -2.99 -8.90
CA GLU A 198 23.52 -3.36 -7.48
C GLU A 198 23.82 -2.13 -6.61
N LEU A 199 24.83 -1.34 -6.96
CA LEU A 199 25.17 -0.07 -6.27
C LEU A 199 23.97 0.88 -6.21
N LEU A 200 23.33 1.19 -7.34
CA LEU A 200 22.16 2.08 -7.33
C LEU A 200 20.98 1.50 -6.54
N GLY A 201 20.80 0.17 -6.55
CA GLY A 201 19.81 -0.52 -5.72
C GLY A 201 20.09 -0.38 -4.22
N ILE A 202 21.36 -0.50 -3.80
CA ILE A 202 21.79 -0.26 -2.42
C ILE A 202 21.52 1.19 -2.01
N LEU A 203 21.85 2.16 -2.87
CA LEU A 203 21.63 3.58 -2.59
C LEU A 203 20.13 3.94 -2.47
N GLU A 204 19.27 3.36 -3.30
CA GLU A 204 17.80 3.50 -3.16
C GLU A 204 17.33 2.88 -1.83
N ALA A 205 17.81 1.69 -1.47
CA ALA A 205 17.47 1.03 -0.21
C ALA A 205 17.92 1.86 1.01
N MET A 206 19.15 2.39 1.00
CA MET A 206 19.63 3.29 2.05
C MET A 206 18.75 4.52 2.21
N LYS A 207 18.35 5.16 1.10
CA LYS A 207 17.47 6.32 1.16
C LYS A 207 16.11 5.98 1.75
N LEU A 208 15.55 4.84 1.37
CA LEU A 208 14.30 4.32 1.94
C LEU A 208 14.44 4.06 3.44
N ASP A 209 15.56 3.47 3.89
CA ASP A 209 15.82 3.21 5.30
C ASP A 209 15.86 4.52 6.11
N VAL A 210 16.54 5.55 5.60
CA VAL A 210 16.58 6.89 6.21
C VAL A 210 15.18 7.50 6.27
N ALA A 211 14.43 7.49 5.16
CA ALA A 211 13.08 8.06 5.11
C ALA A 211 12.10 7.32 6.04
N ASN A 212 12.20 5.99 6.13
CA ASN A 212 11.38 5.16 7.02
C ASN A 212 11.72 5.36 8.49
N HIS A 213 12.99 5.57 8.81
CA HIS A 213 13.40 6.02 10.14
C HIS A 213 12.81 7.41 10.46
N GLN A 214 12.88 8.35 9.53
CA GLN A 214 12.33 9.69 9.69
C GLN A 214 10.81 9.68 9.93
N ILE A 215 10.04 8.92 9.15
CA ILE A 215 8.59 8.77 9.39
C ILE A 215 8.31 8.23 10.79
N ARG A 216 9.01 7.16 11.21
CA ARG A 216 8.83 6.57 12.54
C ARG A 216 9.14 7.57 13.66
N HIS A 217 10.20 8.35 13.51
CA HIS A 217 10.62 9.35 14.49
C HIS A 217 9.67 10.56 14.54
N LEU A 218 9.19 11.04 13.39
CA LEU A 218 8.33 12.22 13.28
C LEU A 218 6.85 11.93 13.46
N ARG A 219 6.42 10.66 13.48
CA ARG A 219 5.00 10.25 13.47
C ARG A 219 4.14 11.00 14.49
N ALA A 220 4.54 11.03 15.75
CA ALA A 220 3.75 11.68 16.79
C ALA A 220 3.56 13.18 16.50
N LEU A 221 4.61 13.86 16.04
CA LEU A 221 4.56 15.28 15.67
C LEU A 221 3.67 15.52 14.44
N LEU A 222 3.74 14.64 13.43
CA LEU A 222 2.91 14.72 12.23
C LEU A 222 1.42 14.53 12.56
N ILE A 223 1.10 13.56 13.42
CA ILE A 223 -0.28 13.29 13.87
C ILE A 223 -0.83 14.50 14.65
N GLU A 224 -0.06 15.01 15.61
CA GLU A 224 -0.49 16.14 16.44
C GLU A 224 -0.76 17.41 15.62
N ASP A 225 0.05 17.66 14.59
CA ASP A 225 -0.11 18.81 13.69
C ASP A 225 -1.05 18.56 12.49
N THR A 226 -1.64 17.36 12.36
CA THR A 226 -2.43 16.99 11.16
C THR A 226 -3.60 17.94 10.94
N VAL A 227 -4.37 18.25 11.97
CA VAL A 227 -5.58 19.09 11.85
C VAL A 227 -5.23 20.49 11.35
N ASN A 228 -4.24 21.12 11.98
CA ASN A 228 -3.79 22.47 11.61
C ASN A 228 -3.24 22.52 10.18
N PHE A 229 -2.40 21.54 9.85
CA PHE A 229 -1.80 21.44 8.51
C PHE A 229 -2.86 21.26 7.44
N GLU A 230 -3.77 20.30 7.61
CA GLU A 230 -4.80 19.98 6.62
C GLU A 230 -5.80 21.11 6.46
N GLN A 231 -6.24 21.76 7.54
CA GLN A 231 -7.11 22.93 7.45
C GLN A 231 -6.48 24.04 6.61
N LYS A 232 -5.22 24.40 6.89
CA LYS A 232 -4.49 25.42 6.12
C LYS A 232 -4.36 25.03 4.65
N TYR A 233 -3.98 23.78 4.39
CA TYR A 233 -3.83 23.24 3.04
C TYR A 233 -5.14 23.26 2.26
N HIS A 234 -6.25 22.81 2.86
CA HIS A 234 -7.56 22.76 2.21
C HIS A 234 -8.14 24.15 2.00
N LEU A 235 -8.01 25.08 2.94
CA LEU A 235 -8.42 26.48 2.77
C LEU A 235 -7.69 27.13 1.57
N GLU A 236 -6.39 26.89 1.41
CA GLU A 236 -5.64 27.35 0.24
C GLU A 236 -6.19 26.73 -1.06
N ARG A 237 -6.56 25.45 -1.05
CA ARG A 237 -7.17 24.78 -2.21
C ARG A 237 -8.56 25.29 -2.54
N ILE A 238 -9.40 25.56 -1.53
CA ILE A 238 -10.74 26.12 -1.70
C ILE A 238 -10.64 27.52 -2.31
N SER A 239 -9.78 28.39 -1.76
CA SER A 239 -9.59 29.75 -2.29
C SER A 239 -9.12 29.77 -3.75
N ARG A 240 -8.32 28.76 -4.15
CA ARG A 240 -7.86 28.55 -5.52
C ARG A 240 -8.84 27.75 -6.40
N ARG A 241 -10.04 27.42 -5.90
CA ARG A 241 -11.06 26.60 -6.58
C ARG A 241 -10.54 25.24 -7.07
N ARG A 242 -9.58 24.65 -6.34
CA ARG A 242 -9.04 23.29 -6.59
C ARG A 242 -9.82 22.19 -5.90
N ILE A 243 -10.75 22.54 -5.02
CA ILE A 243 -11.78 21.68 -4.42
C ILE A 243 -13.06 22.52 -4.43
N LEU A 244 -14.15 21.94 -4.93
CA LEU A 244 -15.48 22.54 -4.85
C LEU A 244 -16.21 21.86 -3.70
N VAL A 245 -16.68 22.64 -2.74
CA VAL A 245 -17.26 22.14 -1.47
C VAL A 245 -18.79 22.21 -1.46
N ASP A 246 -19.40 22.83 -2.46
CA ASP A 246 -20.85 23.10 -2.52
C ASP A 246 -21.68 21.80 -2.39
N ARG A 247 -21.22 20.73 -3.02
CA ARG A 247 -21.85 19.41 -2.94
C ARG A 247 -21.70 18.77 -1.57
N SER A 248 -20.54 18.91 -0.93
CA SER A 248 -20.34 18.46 0.46
C SER A 248 -21.22 19.23 1.43
N GLN A 249 -21.33 20.56 1.27
CA GLN A 249 -22.19 21.41 2.09
C GLN A 249 -23.65 21.03 1.94
N HIS A 250 -24.12 20.90 0.70
CA HIS A 250 -25.48 20.49 0.40
C HIS A 250 -25.79 19.09 0.95
N TRP A 251 -24.86 18.13 0.77
CA TRP A 251 -25.00 16.80 1.35
C TRP A 251 -25.16 16.85 2.87
N TYR A 252 -24.33 17.61 3.56
CA TYR A 252 -24.38 17.73 5.03
C TYR A 252 -25.68 18.39 5.50
N ALA A 253 -26.11 19.49 4.86
CA ALA A 253 -27.37 20.16 5.18
C ALA A 253 -28.59 19.23 5.03
N LEU A 254 -28.60 18.35 4.03
CA LEU A 254 -29.64 17.32 3.89
C LEU A 254 -29.62 16.32 5.06
N GLN A 255 -28.44 15.93 5.54
CA GLN A 255 -28.34 15.04 6.71
C GLN A 255 -28.82 15.75 7.98
N GLU A 256 -28.55 17.04 8.12
CA GLU A 256 -28.99 17.82 9.27
C GLU A 256 -30.52 17.87 9.34
N VAL A 257 -31.20 18.13 8.22
CA VAL A 257 -32.67 18.11 8.15
C VAL A 257 -33.25 16.74 8.50
N ASP A 258 -32.69 15.66 7.95
CA ASP A 258 -33.13 14.28 8.23
C ASP A 258 -32.99 13.89 9.72
N GLN A 259 -32.13 14.58 10.48
CA GLN A 259 -31.85 14.29 11.90
C GLN A 259 -32.54 15.25 12.87
N GLN A 260 -33.18 16.33 12.39
CA GLN A 260 -33.93 17.26 13.24
C GLN A 260 -35.12 16.60 13.95
N ASP A 261 -35.65 15.50 13.41
CA ASP A 261 -36.79 14.76 13.96
C ASP A 261 -36.41 13.69 15.02
N LEU A 262 -35.12 13.40 15.25
CA LEU A 262 -34.63 12.22 15.99
C LEU A 262 -33.91 12.53 17.33
N ASP A 263 -34.43 13.48 18.11
CA ASP A 263 -33.99 13.90 19.46
C ASP A 263 -32.87 14.94 19.57
N SER A 264 -33.26 16.07 20.17
CA SER A 264 -32.40 17.02 20.86
C SER A 264 -31.84 16.41 22.14
N ASN A 265 -30.82 15.54 22.06
CA ASN A 265 -30.13 15.05 23.26
C ASN A 265 -29.18 16.15 23.80
N PRO A 266 -29.50 16.83 24.92
CA PRO A 266 -28.75 17.98 25.41
C PRO A 266 -27.35 17.64 25.95
N LYS A 267 -26.99 16.34 26.02
CA LYS A 267 -25.65 15.86 26.40
C LYS A 267 -24.70 15.68 25.21
N CYS A 268 -25.15 15.90 23.97
CA CYS A 268 -24.29 15.77 22.81
C CYS A 268 -23.32 16.97 22.74
N LYS A 269 -22.05 16.74 23.09
CA LYS A 269 -21.01 17.77 23.09
C LYS A 269 -20.77 18.41 21.71
N ASP A 270 -21.11 17.70 20.64
CA ASP A 270 -20.89 18.14 19.27
C ASP A 270 -21.98 17.57 18.33
N PRO A 271 -23.11 18.28 18.18
CA PRO A 271 -24.23 17.81 17.36
C PRO A 271 -23.85 17.69 15.87
N GLY A 272 -22.94 18.52 15.37
CA GLY A 272 -22.52 18.46 13.97
C GLY A 272 -21.73 17.19 13.63
N SER A 273 -20.85 16.77 14.55
CA SER A 273 -20.13 15.49 14.41
C SER A 273 -21.08 14.30 14.29
N ARG A 274 -22.20 14.33 15.03
CA ARG A 274 -23.22 13.27 15.01
C ARG A 274 -23.92 13.21 13.65
N VAL A 275 -24.32 14.37 13.11
CA VAL A 275 -24.95 14.47 11.77
C VAL A 275 -24.00 13.91 10.71
N LEU A 276 -22.72 14.28 10.76
CA LEU A 276 -21.69 13.74 9.85
C LEU A 276 -21.59 12.21 9.96
N ILE A 277 -21.49 11.67 11.19
CA ILE A 277 -21.38 10.22 11.42
C ILE A 277 -22.59 9.47 10.87
N GLN A 278 -23.80 9.94 11.13
CA GLN A 278 -25.02 9.31 10.64
C GLN A 278 -25.10 9.37 9.11
N GLY A 279 -24.73 10.52 8.53
CA GLY A 279 -24.60 10.68 7.09
C GLY A 279 -23.61 9.71 6.46
N LEU A 280 -22.42 9.57 7.07
CA LEU A 280 -21.39 8.64 6.61
C LEU A 280 -21.88 7.19 6.70
N LEU A 281 -22.52 6.81 7.80
CA LEU A 281 -23.12 5.49 7.96
C LEU A 281 -24.21 5.23 6.92
N SER A 282 -25.02 6.23 6.56
CA SER A 282 -26.02 6.08 5.49
C SER A 282 -25.37 5.80 4.13
N LEU A 283 -24.20 6.39 3.84
CA LEU A 283 -23.44 6.15 2.62
C LEU A 283 -22.72 4.79 2.60
N LEU A 284 -22.24 4.33 3.76
CA LEU A 284 -21.55 3.05 3.88
C LEU A 284 -22.51 1.86 3.86
N THR A 285 -23.71 2.03 4.42
CA THR A 285 -24.71 0.97 4.57
C THR A 285 -25.79 0.99 3.48
N SER A 286 -25.71 1.92 2.52
CA SER A 286 -26.66 2.01 1.41
C SER A 286 -26.63 0.78 0.50
N GLY A 287 -27.81 0.39 0.02
CA GLY A 287 -27.96 -0.60 -1.06
C GLY A 287 -27.36 -0.14 -2.39
N ASP A 288 -27.21 1.17 -2.62
CA ASP A 288 -26.49 1.70 -3.78
C ASP A 288 -24.97 1.67 -3.56
N ARG A 289 -24.28 0.81 -4.33
CA ARG A 289 -22.80 0.65 -4.29
C ARG A 289 -22.07 1.87 -4.77
N HIS A 290 -22.66 2.55 -5.76
CA HIS A 290 -22.01 3.59 -6.53
C HIS A 290 -22.33 4.98 -6.00
N ARG A 291 -23.14 5.06 -4.94
CA ARG A 291 -23.42 6.30 -4.24
C ARG A 291 -22.09 6.99 -3.88
N PRO A 292 -21.80 8.15 -4.49
CA PRO A 292 -20.51 8.80 -4.32
C PRO A 292 -20.39 9.36 -2.90
N PHE A 293 -19.18 9.37 -2.38
CA PHE A 293 -18.87 10.11 -1.17
C PHE A 293 -18.68 11.60 -1.51
N PRO A 294 -18.99 12.52 -0.58
CA PRO A 294 -18.71 13.94 -0.74
C PRO A 294 -17.24 14.22 -1.07
N GLU A 295 -16.97 15.25 -1.87
CA GLU A 295 -15.61 15.57 -2.36
C GLU A 295 -14.59 15.83 -1.24
N THR A 296 -15.05 16.22 -0.04
CA THR A 296 -14.21 16.41 1.15
C THR A 296 -13.57 15.11 1.66
N PHE A 297 -14.12 13.94 1.35
CA PHE A 297 -13.55 12.64 1.71
C PHE A 297 -12.49 12.13 0.73
N TYR A 298 -11.96 12.96 -0.17
CA TYR A 298 -11.09 12.49 -1.27
C TYR A 298 -9.81 11.78 -0.84
N LEU A 299 -9.29 12.07 0.36
CA LEU A 299 -8.14 11.36 0.95
C LEU A 299 -8.52 9.99 1.54
N ASP A 300 -9.80 9.81 1.88
CA ASP A 300 -10.36 8.62 2.51
C ASP A 300 -11.15 7.71 1.56
N PHE A 301 -11.35 8.10 0.30
CA PHE A 301 -12.18 7.35 -0.66
C PHE A 301 -11.84 5.86 -0.73
N GLU A 302 -10.54 5.51 -0.74
CA GLU A 302 -10.14 4.11 -0.78
C GLU A 302 -10.52 3.38 0.51
N ARG A 303 -10.26 3.99 1.68
CA ARG A 303 -10.61 3.42 2.99
C ARG A 303 -12.12 3.22 3.12
N LEU A 304 -12.90 4.22 2.71
CA LEU A 304 -14.37 4.18 2.74
C LEU A 304 -14.94 3.16 1.75
N ARG A 305 -14.31 3.00 0.58
CA ARG A 305 -14.69 1.97 -0.39
C ARG A 305 -14.50 0.57 0.18
N VAL A 306 -13.36 0.32 0.85
CA VAL A 306 -13.09 -0.94 1.54
C VAL A 306 -14.13 -1.17 2.65
N LEU A 307 -14.36 -0.19 3.52
CA LEU A 307 -15.34 -0.31 4.61
C LEU A 307 -16.77 -0.59 4.11
N ARG A 308 -17.18 0.03 3.00
CA ARG A 308 -18.48 -0.23 2.35
C ARG A 308 -18.57 -1.69 1.87
N ALA A 309 -17.51 -2.21 1.29
CA ALA A 309 -17.47 -3.59 0.80
C ALA A 309 -17.43 -4.61 1.96
N GLU A 310 -16.62 -4.35 2.99
CA GLU A 310 -16.57 -5.16 4.22
C GLU A 310 -17.93 -5.21 4.94
N PHE A 311 -18.64 -4.09 5.03
CA PHE A 311 -19.99 -4.06 5.59
C PHE A 311 -20.96 -4.94 4.77
N ARG A 312 -20.90 -4.87 3.44
CA ARG A 312 -21.71 -5.73 2.56
C ARG A 312 -21.39 -7.21 2.73
N ASP A 313 -20.12 -7.56 2.91
CA ASP A 313 -19.70 -8.93 3.20
C ASP A 313 -20.35 -9.44 4.50
N GLN A 314 -20.51 -8.59 5.53
CA GLN A 314 -21.28 -8.93 6.72
C GLN A 314 -22.77 -9.17 6.45
N VAL A 315 -23.37 -8.37 5.57
CA VAL A 315 -24.77 -8.56 5.16
C VAL A 315 -24.95 -9.90 4.44
N TYR A 316 -24.05 -10.24 3.52
CA TYR A 316 -24.11 -11.53 2.81
C TYR A 316 -23.89 -12.72 3.73
N LEU A 317 -22.96 -12.62 4.68
CA LEU A 317 -22.79 -13.66 5.69
C LEU A 317 -24.04 -13.85 6.54
N ARG A 318 -24.69 -12.75 6.92
CA ARG A 318 -25.96 -12.82 7.65
C ARG A 318 -27.03 -13.54 6.81
N MET A 319 -27.14 -13.23 5.53
CA MET A 319 -28.06 -13.94 4.61
C MET A 319 -27.76 -15.44 4.54
N CYS A 320 -26.48 -15.83 4.46
CA CYS A 320 -26.07 -17.24 4.49
C CYS A 320 -26.40 -17.91 5.82
N SER A 321 -26.14 -17.26 6.95
CA SER A 321 -26.45 -17.78 8.29
C SER A 321 -27.96 -17.96 8.52
N GLU A 322 -28.78 -17.03 8.02
CA GLU A 322 -30.25 -17.13 8.12
C GLU A 322 -30.79 -18.23 7.20
N THR A 323 -30.22 -18.37 6.00
CA THR A 323 -30.54 -19.47 5.08
C THR A 323 -30.16 -20.82 5.70
N PHE A 324 -28.97 -20.93 6.30
CA PHE A 324 -28.53 -22.10 7.05
C PHE A 324 -29.50 -22.45 8.18
N THR A 325 -29.91 -21.45 8.96
CA THR A 325 -30.86 -21.63 10.06
C THR A 325 -32.26 -22.04 9.53
N SER A 326 -32.66 -21.57 8.36
CA SER A 326 -33.88 -22.03 7.68
C SER A 326 -33.79 -23.49 7.23
N ILE A 327 -32.63 -23.95 6.76
CA ILE A 327 -32.43 -25.34 6.32
C ILE A 327 -32.54 -26.29 7.50
N ILE A 328 -31.82 -26.05 8.60
CA ILE A 328 -31.84 -26.94 9.77
C ILE A 328 -33.24 -27.04 10.39
N ARG A 329 -34.01 -25.94 10.40
CA ARG A 329 -35.40 -25.94 10.90
C ARG A 329 -36.29 -26.82 10.02
N ARG A 330 -36.11 -26.75 8.70
CA ARG A 330 -36.85 -27.61 7.75
C ARG A 330 -36.48 -29.08 7.90
N LEU A 331 -35.23 -29.40 8.23
CA LEU A 331 -34.76 -30.75 8.51
C LEU A 331 -35.17 -31.27 9.91
N GLY A 332 -35.93 -30.48 10.69
CA GLY A 332 -36.49 -30.90 11.98
C GLY A 332 -35.61 -30.61 13.20
N HIS A 333 -34.50 -29.89 13.05
CA HIS A 333 -33.70 -29.44 14.19
C HIS A 333 -34.43 -28.29 14.92
N LYS A 334 -34.80 -28.54 16.19
CA LYS A 334 -35.58 -27.57 17.00
C LYS A 334 -34.72 -26.67 17.88
N ASP A 335 -33.46 -27.05 18.10
CA ASP A 335 -32.56 -26.31 18.97
C ASP A 335 -31.91 -25.13 18.25
N SER A 336 -31.50 -24.12 19.04
CA SER A 336 -30.71 -23.02 18.51
C SER A 336 -29.33 -23.51 18.10
N VAL A 337 -28.82 -22.99 16.98
CA VAL A 337 -27.44 -23.24 16.55
C VAL A 337 -26.48 -22.74 17.63
N SER A 338 -25.50 -23.58 18.00
CA SER A 338 -24.46 -23.16 18.95
C SER A 338 -23.56 -22.06 18.36
N ALA A 339 -23.04 -21.18 19.22
CA ALA A 339 -22.13 -20.11 18.80
C ALA A 339 -20.86 -20.66 18.11
N HIS A 340 -20.39 -21.84 18.55
CA HIS A 340 -19.26 -22.53 17.92
C HIS A 340 -19.57 -22.91 16.47
N THR A 341 -20.74 -23.50 16.21
CA THR A 341 -21.16 -23.89 14.86
C THR A 341 -21.30 -22.68 13.94
N GLN A 342 -21.88 -21.58 14.42
CA GLN A 342 -21.98 -20.33 13.67
C GLN A 342 -20.60 -19.75 13.32
N LYS A 343 -19.66 -19.77 14.27
CA LYS A 343 -18.28 -19.33 14.07
C LYS A 343 -17.58 -20.16 12.98
N THR A 344 -17.61 -21.49 13.12
CA THR A 344 -16.97 -22.40 12.15
C THR A 344 -17.62 -22.27 10.77
N LEU A 345 -18.94 -22.04 10.70
CA LEU A 345 -19.65 -21.79 9.44
C LEU A 345 -19.11 -20.53 8.75
N ARG A 346 -19.06 -19.42 9.49
CA ARG A 346 -18.54 -18.15 8.99
C ARG A 346 -17.11 -18.27 8.48
N GLU A 347 -16.22 -18.90 9.24
CA GLU A 347 -14.81 -19.11 8.84
C GLU A 347 -14.70 -19.90 7.54
N THR A 348 -15.59 -20.86 7.33
CA THR A 348 -15.59 -21.69 6.12
C THR A 348 -16.15 -20.93 4.92
N ILE A 349 -17.23 -20.17 5.09
CA ILE A 349 -17.76 -19.31 4.00
C ILE A 349 -16.70 -18.29 3.58
N TYR A 350 -15.99 -17.69 4.54
CA TYR A 350 -14.87 -16.79 4.23
C TYR A 350 -13.73 -17.47 3.49
N ALA A 351 -13.42 -18.73 3.81
CA ALA A 351 -12.40 -19.49 3.07
C ALA A 351 -12.84 -19.80 1.63
N LEU A 352 -14.14 -19.90 1.37
CA LEU A 352 -14.71 -20.16 0.03
C LEU A 352 -14.80 -18.90 -0.83
N VAL A 353 -14.96 -17.72 -0.23
CA VAL A 353 -15.02 -16.44 -0.95
C VAL A 353 -13.66 -15.77 -0.88
N PRO A 354 -12.83 -15.87 -1.94
CA PRO A 354 -11.50 -15.27 -1.91
C PRO A 354 -11.61 -13.75 -1.75
N ILE A 355 -10.92 -13.23 -0.75
CA ILE A 355 -10.74 -11.81 -0.53
C ILE A 355 -9.77 -11.30 -1.61
N ASN A 356 -10.08 -10.16 -2.22
CA ASN A 356 -9.11 -9.51 -3.11
C ASN A 356 -8.00 -8.89 -2.24
N GLU A 357 -6.77 -9.39 -2.40
CA GLU A 357 -5.58 -8.96 -1.64
C GLU A 357 -5.37 -7.44 -1.69
N ASN A 358 -5.79 -6.79 -2.77
CA ASN A 358 -5.62 -5.34 -2.94
C ASN A 358 -6.69 -4.49 -2.23
N SER A 359 -7.87 -5.04 -1.93
CA SER A 359 -8.96 -4.31 -1.28
C SER A 359 -9.32 -4.81 0.12
N GLY A 360 -8.79 -5.94 0.57
CA GLY A 360 -9.10 -6.51 1.90
C GLY A 360 -10.57 -6.97 2.07
N SER A 361 -11.40 -6.75 1.04
CA SER A 361 -12.80 -7.16 0.96
C SER A 361 -13.07 -7.93 -0.32
N SER A 362 -14.15 -8.71 -0.33
CA SER A 362 -14.61 -9.39 -1.54
C SER A 362 -15.52 -8.47 -2.37
N SER A 363 -15.61 -8.74 -3.67
CA SER A 363 -16.59 -8.10 -4.56
C SER A 363 -17.84 -8.97 -4.63
N ILE A 364 -18.98 -8.39 -5.00
CA ILE A 364 -20.20 -9.19 -5.24
C ILE A 364 -19.97 -10.31 -6.24
N GLN A 365 -19.09 -10.10 -7.24
CA GLN A 365 -18.78 -11.13 -8.21
C GLN A 365 -18.12 -12.34 -7.56
N HIS A 366 -17.26 -12.13 -6.55
CA HIS A 366 -16.66 -13.24 -5.80
C HIS A 366 -17.71 -14.03 -5.03
N TRP A 367 -18.71 -13.39 -4.43
CA TRP A 367 -19.85 -14.07 -3.81
C TRP A 367 -20.66 -14.85 -4.85
N LEU A 368 -21.08 -14.20 -5.95
CA LEU A 368 -21.94 -14.80 -6.99
C LEU A 368 -21.31 -16.00 -7.70
N VAL A 369 -19.98 -16.00 -7.89
CA VAL A 369 -19.24 -17.12 -8.47
C VAL A 369 -19.16 -18.30 -7.50
N ASN A 370 -19.14 -18.05 -6.19
CA ASN A 370 -19.01 -19.08 -5.16
C ASN A 370 -20.33 -19.51 -4.52
N VAL A 371 -21.48 -19.00 -4.97
CA VAL A 371 -22.80 -19.34 -4.40
C VAL A 371 -23.03 -20.84 -4.36
N ASP A 372 -22.67 -21.58 -5.43
CA ASP A 372 -22.89 -23.02 -5.49
C ASP A 372 -22.03 -23.77 -4.45
N ASN A 373 -20.77 -23.36 -4.29
CA ASN A 373 -19.87 -23.90 -3.27
C ASN A 373 -20.39 -23.60 -1.84
N ILE A 374 -20.89 -22.38 -1.62
CA ILE A 374 -21.49 -21.98 -0.35
C ILE A 374 -22.73 -22.83 -0.08
N ALA A 375 -23.63 -23.01 -1.06
CA ALA A 375 -24.85 -23.79 -0.92
C ALA A 375 -24.56 -25.25 -0.54
N VAL A 376 -23.58 -25.88 -1.22
CA VAL A 376 -23.13 -27.24 -0.87
C VAL A 376 -22.66 -27.29 0.58
N GLU A 377 -21.86 -26.32 1.03
CA GLU A 377 -21.34 -26.31 2.40
C GLU A 377 -22.43 -26.06 3.45
N LEU A 378 -23.39 -25.16 3.18
CA LEU A 378 -24.55 -24.93 4.06
C LEU A 378 -25.35 -26.21 4.23
N VAL A 379 -25.66 -26.90 3.13
CA VAL A 379 -26.47 -28.12 3.13
C VAL A 379 -25.72 -29.27 3.81
N ARG A 380 -24.45 -29.47 3.46
CA ARG A 380 -23.59 -30.50 4.08
C ARG A 380 -23.56 -30.38 5.59
N ARG A 381 -23.38 -29.16 6.11
CA ARG A 381 -23.36 -28.91 7.56
C ARG A 381 -24.72 -29.05 8.20
N ALA A 382 -25.77 -28.61 7.53
CA ALA A 382 -27.13 -28.73 8.05
C ALA A 382 -27.52 -30.21 8.20
N LEU A 383 -27.23 -31.05 7.20
CA LEU A 383 -27.44 -32.50 7.25
C LEU A 383 -26.60 -33.16 8.35
N PHE A 384 -25.33 -32.79 8.47
CA PHE A 384 -24.46 -33.28 9.54
C PHE A 384 -25.05 -33.00 10.93
N LEU A 385 -25.52 -31.78 11.19
CA LEU A 385 -26.13 -31.41 12.48
C LEU A 385 -27.47 -32.11 12.74
N CYS A 386 -28.22 -32.46 11.69
CA CYS A 386 -29.48 -33.18 11.81
C CYS A 386 -29.30 -34.71 11.90
N GLY A 387 -28.06 -35.21 11.95
CA GLY A 387 -27.75 -36.64 12.04
C GLY A 387 -27.82 -37.39 10.70
N GLN A 388 -27.88 -36.67 9.57
CA GLN A 388 -27.99 -37.21 8.20
C GLN A 388 -26.66 -37.06 7.43
N ALA A 389 -25.52 -37.19 8.11
CA ALA A 389 -24.19 -36.83 7.60
C ALA A 389 -23.73 -37.55 6.31
N THR A 390 -24.36 -38.68 5.96
CA THR A 390 -23.99 -39.52 4.79
C THR A 390 -24.84 -39.28 3.55
N GLU A 391 -25.88 -38.45 3.63
CA GLU A 391 -26.79 -38.20 2.51
C GLU A 391 -26.35 -36.95 1.73
N TYR A 392 -26.24 -37.07 0.40
CA TYR A 392 -26.11 -35.92 -0.49
C TYR A 392 -27.49 -35.58 -1.04
N ASP A 393 -27.98 -34.38 -0.74
CA ASP A 393 -29.26 -33.87 -1.24
C ASP A 393 -29.04 -32.81 -2.32
N GLY A 394 -28.98 -33.26 -3.58
CA GLY A 394 -28.74 -32.39 -4.73
C GLY A 394 -29.89 -31.42 -5.02
N GLU A 395 -31.14 -31.81 -4.74
CA GLU A 395 -32.31 -30.95 -4.95
C GLU A 395 -32.29 -29.79 -3.94
N LEU A 396 -32.00 -30.10 -2.68
CA LEU A 396 -31.83 -29.12 -1.63
C LEU A 396 -30.71 -28.13 -1.94
N VAL A 397 -29.55 -28.61 -2.43
CA VAL A 397 -28.44 -27.73 -2.86
C VAL A 397 -28.88 -26.77 -3.96
N GLN A 398 -29.64 -27.24 -4.97
CA GLN A 398 -30.12 -26.37 -6.06
C GLN A 398 -31.11 -25.31 -5.56
N VAL A 399 -32.02 -25.68 -4.66
CA VAL A 399 -32.97 -24.74 -4.03
C VAL A 399 -32.21 -23.67 -3.25
N VAL A 400 -31.23 -24.07 -2.43
CA VAL A 400 -30.42 -23.16 -1.61
C VAL A 400 -29.56 -22.24 -2.49
N SER A 401 -28.92 -22.78 -3.53
CA SER A 401 -28.13 -21.97 -4.48
C SER A 401 -29.00 -20.92 -5.17
N THR A 402 -30.18 -21.31 -5.66
CA THR A 402 -31.13 -20.38 -6.31
C THR A 402 -31.59 -19.29 -5.35
N GLN A 403 -31.88 -19.64 -4.09
CA GLN A 403 -32.26 -18.69 -3.06
C GLN A 403 -31.13 -17.70 -2.76
N LEU A 404 -29.91 -18.18 -2.48
CA LEU A 404 -28.75 -17.35 -2.19
C LEU A 404 -28.39 -16.44 -3.36
N ARG A 405 -28.44 -16.94 -4.60
CA ARG A 405 -28.19 -16.15 -5.80
C ARG A 405 -29.18 -14.99 -5.93
N ARG A 406 -30.46 -15.22 -5.61
CA ARG A 406 -31.48 -14.15 -5.57
C ARG A 406 -31.16 -13.11 -4.50
N LEU A 407 -30.94 -13.55 -3.26
CA LEU A 407 -30.64 -12.66 -2.12
C LEU A 407 -29.39 -11.79 -2.35
N ILE A 408 -28.33 -12.37 -2.91
CA ILE A 408 -27.05 -11.67 -3.12
C ILE A 408 -27.11 -10.77 -4.36
N SER A 409 -27.82 -11.18 -5.43
CA SER A 409 -27.92 -10.40 -6.67
C SER A 409 -28.80 -9.14 -6.53
N MET A 410 -29.82 -9.17 -5.66
CA MET A 410 -30.69 -8.03 -5.39
C MET A 410 -30.10 -7.10 -4.30
N ASP A 411 -28.86 -6.68 -4.50
CA ASP A 411 -28.04 -5.93 -3.53
C ASP A 411 -28.51 -4.49 -3.23
N ASN A 412 -29.49 -3.99 -3.99
CA ASN A 412 -30.13 -2.69 -3.83
C ASN A 412 -31.63 -2.84 -3.49
N GLY A 413 -32.11 -4.06 -3.30
CA GLY A 413 -33.50 -4.36 -3.00
C GLY A 413 -33.85 -4.22 -1.52
N GLN A 414 -35.15 -4.31 -1.24
CA GLN A 414 -35.68 -4.26 0.13
C GLN A 414 -35.12 -5.39 1.01
N GLU A 415 -34.90 -6.58 0.44
CA GLU A 415 -34.31 -7.72 1.14
C GLU A 415 -32.93 -7.38 1.71
N PHE A 416 -32.04 -6.79 0.90
CA PHE A 416 -30.72 -6.34 1.38
C PHE A 416 -30.86 -5.33 2.52
N ALA A 417 -31.77 -4.36 2.38
CA ALA A 417 -31.99 -3.34 3.41
C ALA A 417 -32.48 -3.95 4.74
N ASP A 418 -33.32 -4.99 4.69
CA ASP A 418 -33.82 -5.67 5.88
C ASP A 418 -32.73 -6.46 6.61
N TYR A 419 -31.82 -7.12 5.89
CA TYR A 419 -30.64 -7.77 6.50
C TYR A 419 -29.58 -6.77 6.98
N ALA A 420 -29.46 -5.61 6.31
CA ALA A 420 -28.51 -4.57 6.66
C ALA A 420 -28.93 -3.74 7.87
N ARG A 421 -30.23 -3.53 8.09
CA ARG A 421 -30.77 -2.64 9.14
C ARG A 421 -30.25 -2.98 10.54
N PRO A 422 -30.31 -4.23 11.04
CA PRO A 422 -29.82 -4.53 12.38
C PRO A 422 -28.30 -4.33 12.51
N LEU A 423 -27.53 -4.60 11.45
CA LEU A 423 -26.09 -4.38 11.43
C LEU A 423 -25.77 -2.88 11.46
N LYS A 424 -26.53 -2.07 10.70
CA LYS A 424 -26.43 -0.61 10.69
C LYS A 424 -26.73 -0.01 12.06
N ASP A 425 -27.76 -0.48 12.75
CA ASP A 425 -28.16 0.05 14.06
C ASP A 425 -27.11 -0.25 15.14
N THR A 426 -26.58 -1.48 15.15
CA THR A 426 -25.44 -1.86 15.99
C THR A 426 -24.21 -1.00 15.67
N LEU A 427 -23.88 -0.83 14.39
CA LEU A 427 -22.74 -0.04 13.95
C LEU A 427 -22.89 1.43 14.34
N ALA A 428 -24.08 2.02 14.19
CA ALA A 428 -24.36 3.39 14.60
C ALA A 428 -24.16 3.59 16.10
N THR A 429 -24.63 2.64 16.92
CA THR A 429 -24.47 2.67 18.37
C THR A 429 -22.98 2.66 18.76
N LEU A 430 -22.20 1.75 18.16
CA LEU A 430 -20.76 1.62 18.43
C LEU A 430 -19.99 2.87 18.01
N VAL A 431 -20.23 3.37 16.79
CA VAL A 431 -19.50 4.53 16.24
C VAL A 431 -19.83 5.80 17.02
N LEU A 432 -21.11 6.06 17.32
CA LEU A 432 -21.52 7.25 18.07
C LEU A 432 -20.98 7.23 19.51
N GLY A 433 -21.02 6.06 20.17
CA GLY A 433 -20.45 5.90 21.52
C GLY A 433 -18.94 6.11 21.55
N SER A 434 -18.22 5.53 20.59
CA SER A 434 -16.76 5.67 20.48
C SER A 434 -16.34 7.10 20.10
N ALA A 435 -17.03 7.73 19.15
CA ALA A 435 -16.77 9.12 18.76
C ALA A 435 -16.97 10.10 19.92
N GLY A 436 -18.03 9.91 20.72
CA GLY A 436 -18.29 10.72 21.91
C GLY A 436 -17.16 10.63 22.96
N SER A 437 -16.53 9.47 23.07
CA SER A 437 -15.37 9.25 23.95
C SER A 437 -14.09 9.89 23.40
N CYS A 438 -13.95 9.96 22.07
CA CYS A 438 -12.79 10.54 21.39
C CYS A 438 -12.82 12.08 21.31
N ALA A 439 -14.00 12.70 21.50
CA ALA A 439 -14.17 14.15 21.28
C ALA A 439 -13.16 15.02 22.04
N SER A 440 -12.79 14.64 23.27
CA SER A 440 -11.85 15.39 24.14
C SER A 440 -10.40 14.92 24.09
N LEU A 441 -10.07 13.90 23.29
CA LEU A 441 -8.72 13.33 23.23
C LEU A 441 -7.81 14.10 22.26
N SER A 442 -6.50 14.07 22.49
CA SER A 442 -5.51 14.57 21.51
C SER A 442 -5.51 13.71 20.24
N PRO A 443 -5.08 14.21 19.07
CA PRO A 443 -4.90 13.40 17.87
C PRO A 443 -4.07 12.14 18.11
N VAL A 444 -2.97 12.24 18.87
CA VAL A 444 -2.12 11.08 19.20
C VAL A 444 -2.83 10.07 20.11
N ASP A 445 -3.62 10.53 21.09
CA ASP A 445 -4.40 9.63 21.94
C ASP A 445 -5.49 8.89 21.16
N ILE A 446 -6.16 9.58 20.23
CA ILE A 446 -7.13 8.96 19.31
C ILE A 446 -6.43 7.90 18.47
N PHE A 447 -5.26 8.22 17.90
CA PHE A 447 -4.47 7.27 17.14
C PHE A 447 -4.12 6.03 17.97
N ASN A 448 -3.64 6.20 19.20
CA ASN A 448 -3.26 5.09 20.07
C ASN A 448 -4.47 4.26 20.54
N ALA A 449 -5.61 4.90 20.79
CA ALA A 449 -6.84 4.23 21.22
C ALA A 449 -7.51 3.47 20.07
N LEU A 450 -7.53 4.08 18.88
CA LEU A 450 -8.25 3.54 17.73
C LEU A 450 -7.36 2.75 16.78
N ILE A 451 -6.04 2.73 16.89
CA ILE A 451 -5.18 1.87 16.05
C ILE A 451 -4.48 0.82 16.90
N MET A 452 -4.90 -0.43 16.69
CA MET A 452 -4.34 -1.59 17.37
C MET A 452 -2.83 -1.72 17.11
N PRO A 453 -2.01 -2.05 18.13
CA PRO A 453 -0.64 -2.48 17.91
C PRO A 453 -0.61 -3.77 17.08
N THR A 454 0.36 -3.90 16.17
CA THR A 454 0.47 -5.05 15.26
C THR A 454 0.77 -6.39 15.94
N SER A 455 1.03 -6.41 17.25
CA SER A 455 1.02 -7.63 18.07
C SER A 455 -0.36 -8.22 18.32
N ALA A 456 -1.46 -7.51 18.00
CA ALA A 456 -2.83 -8.02 18.13
C ALA A 456 -3.37 -8.66 16.83
N SER A 457 -2.73 -8.40 15.69
CA SER A 457 -3.08 -8.98 14.38
C SER A 457 -2.01 -9.98 13.96
N SER A 458 -2.18 -11.25 14.31
CA SER A 458 -1.38 -12.31 13.68
C SER A 458 -1.53 -12.23 12.16
N PRO A 459 -0.44 -12.28 11.38
CA PRO A 459 -0.54 -12.53 9.95
C PRO A 459 -1.20 -13.90 9.77
N ARG A 460 -2.36 -13.94 9.11
CA ARG A 460 -2.94 -15.20 8.64
C ARG A 460 -2.08 -15.69 7.48
N THR A 461 -1.34 -16.79 7.73
CA THR A 461 -0.48 -17.65 6.88
C THR A 461 1.01 -17.55 7.23
N GLY A 462 1.77 -18.61 7.55
CA GLY A 462 1.48 -20.05 7.64
C GLY A 462 2.59 -20.84 8.37
N ILE A 463 2.47 -22.16 8.32
CA ILE A 463 3.31 -23.24 8.88
C ILE A 463 2.99 -23.62 10.34
N ILE A 464 2.30 -24.76 10.44
CA ILE A 464 2.09 -25.54 11.66
C ILE A 464 3.44 -26.13 12.09
N SER A 465 3.88 -25.83 13.31
CA SER A 465 4.73 -26.73 14.09
C SER A 465 3.90 -27.20 15.29
N PRO A 466 3.79 -28.53 15.53
CA PRO A 466 3.07 -29.04 16.68
C PRO A 466 4.02 -29.05 17.86
N ASP A 467 3.85 -28.12 18.80
CA ASP A 467 3.94 -28.39 20.24
C ASP A 467 3.86 -27.09 21.05
N LEU A 468 3.24 -27.21 22.24
CA LEU A 468 2.91 -26.17 23.22
C LEU A 468 1.55 -25.49 23.05
N ALA A 469 0.50 -26.30 23.06
CA ALA A 469 -0.84 -25.86 23.43
C ALA A 469 -0.99 -25.92 24.96
N ALA A 470 -0.97 -24.75 25.62
CA ALA A 470 -1.57 -24.59 26.95
C ALA A 470 -2.04 -23.13 27.16
N GLY A 471 -3.36 -22.95 27.06
CA GLY A 471 -4.08 -21.93 27.81
C GLY A 471 -4.07 -20.50 27.28
N VAL A 472 -4.80 -20.22 26.19
CA VAL A 472 -5.55 -18.95 26.08
C VAL A 472 -6.88 -19.22 25.39
N SER A 473 -7.96 -19.20 26.16
CA SER A 473 -9.33 -19.15 25.67
C SER A 473 -9.51 -17.88 24.84
N LYS A 474 -9.57 -17.98 23.51
CA LYS A 474 -10.01 -16.90 22.62
C LYS A 474 -11.39 -17.21 22.08
N GLU A 475 -12.40 -16.84 22.87
CA GLU A 475 -13.72 -16.53 22.35
C GLU A 475 -13.56 -15.43 21.29
N ILE A 476 -13.97 -15.70 20.05
CA ILE A 476 -14.03 -14.69 18.98
C ILE A 476 -15.48 -14.74 18.49
N PRO A 477 -16.37 -13.90 19.04
CA PRO A 477 -17.75 -13.79 18.62
C PRO A 477 -17.89 -12.70 17.54
N GLU A 478 -19.04 -12.66 16.89
CA GLU A 478 -19.39 -11.74 15.80
C GLU A 478 -19.18 -10.24 16.12
N GLU A 479 -19.13 -9.89 17.41
CA GLU A 479 -18.84 -8.55 17.93
C GLU A 479 -17.50 -8.00 17.46
N ASN A 480 -16.48 -8.83 17.22
CA ASN A 480 -15.13 -8.33 16.91
C ASN A 480 -15.03 -7.66 15.52
N TYR A 481 -15.77 -8.13 14.50
CA TYR A 481 -15.62 -7.57 13.14
C TYR A 481 -16.41 -6.27 12.95
N LEU A 482 -17.65 -6.21 13.45
CA LEU A 482 -18.41 -4.95 13.44
C LEU A 482 -17.75 -3.92 14.36
N THR A 483 -17.14 -4.32 15.47
CA THR A 483 -16.35 -3.43 16.33
C THR A 483 -15.11 -2.92 15.59
N ASP A 484 -14.45 -3.75 14.78
CA ASP A 484 -13.33 -3.31 13.93
C ASP A 484 -13.75 -2.28 12.87
N ILE A 485 -14.83 -2.56 12.14
CA ILE A 485 -15.44 -1.60 11.19
C ILE A 485 -15.81 -0.32 11.94
N ALA A 486 -16.47 -0.43 13.09
CA ALA A 486 -16.88 0.72 13.90
C ALA A 486 -15.69 1.57 14.32
N ARG A 487 -14.61 0.95 14.80
CA ARG A 487 -13.36 1.62 15.19
C ARG A 487 -12.76 2.41 14.02
N ARG A 488 -12.68 1.78 12.83
CA ARG A 488 -12.13 2.42 11.62
C ARG A 488 -13.00 3.58 11.13
N ILE A 489 -14.33 3.40 11.10
CA ILE A 489 -15.28 4.47 10.75
C ILE A 489 -15.18 5.62 11.76
N THR A 490 -15.12 5.31 13.06
CA THR A 490 -14.98 6.31 14.13
C THR A 490 -13.74 7.15 13.90
N HIS A 491 -12.60 6.51 13.62
CA HIS A 491 -11.36 7.23 13.41
C HIS A 491 -11.46 8.20 12.22
N ILE A 492 -11.95 7.71 11.07
CA ILE A 492 -12.15 8.54 9.87
C ILE A 492 -13.10 9.70 10.18
N ALA A 493 -14.26 9.43 10.79
CA ALA A 493 -15.26 10.45 11.06
C ALA A 493 -14.75 11.54 12.02
N VAL A 494 -14.03 11.17 13.09
CA VAL A 494 -13.51 12.13 14.07
C VAL A 494 -12.41 13.00 13.46
N VAL A 495 -11.46 12.39 12.74
CA VAL A 495 -10.38 13.14 12.06
C VAL A 495 -10.97 14.05 10.98
N HIS A 496 -11.90 13.53 10.17
CA HIS A 496 -12.58 14.30 9.13
C HIS A 496 -13.37 15.48 9.72
N TRP A 497 -14.11 15.27 10.80
CA TRP A 497 -14.86 16.35 11.46
C TRP A 497 -13.94 17.44 11.99
N ARG A 498 -12.82 17.07 12.63
CA ARG A 498 -11.83 18.05 13.12
C ARG A 498 -11.20 18.86 11.99
N ILE A 499 -10.97 18.26 10.83
CA ILE A 499 -10.37 18.93 9.67
C ILE A 499 -11.41 19.79 8.94
N TRP A 500 -12.53 19.19 8.54
CA TRP A 500 -13.48 19.79 7.60
C TRP A 500 -14.67 20.50 8.26
N GLY A 501 -15.05 20.11 9.48
CA GLY A 501 -16.15 20.73 10.22
C GLY A 501 -15.99 22.25 10.24
N PRO A 502 -14.94 22.81 10.89
CA PRO A 502 -14.80 24.26 11.03
C PRO A 502 -14.66 25.07 9.72
N ILE A 503 -14.34 24.42 8.58
CA ILE A 503 -14.01 25.11 7.32
C ILE A 503 -15.00 24.85 6.19
N VAL A 504 -15.89 23.86 6.31
CA VAL A 504 -16.84 23.49 5.25
C VAL A 504 -18.26 23.28 5.77
N TYR A 505 -18.45 22.56 6.88
CA TYR A 505 -19.77 22.18 7.40
C TYR A 505 -20.25 23.15 8.47
#